data_AF-A0A4Z1PUT6-F1
#
_entry.id   AF-A0A4Z1PUT6-F1
#
_cell.length_a   1.000
_cell.length_b   1.000
_cell.length_c   1.000
_cell.angle_alpha   90.00
_cell.angle_beta   90.00
_cell.angle_gamma   90.00
#
_symmetry.space_group_name_H-M   'P 1'
#
loop_
_entity.id
_entity.type
_entity.pdbx_description
1 polymer ?
#
loop_
_entity_poly.entity_id
_entity_poly.type
_entity_poly.pdbx_seq_one_letter_code
_entity_poly.pdbx_strand_id
1 'polypeptide(L)'
;MTQYQRLFIALYIRDGVLQPSMPDEEDKYHWAFLLVPKDQTPTSQALRINARNYHNSLDTTAWYYEEIKVPIGDTPKLLCQKYIGDIINLEAALETLRDIPLRQGDPEWNCVLWVQDALEVLRGEYGGTKFEAELEWLALREEVMEAAREMAHIKEIAAARKRAGLI
;
A
#
# COMPACT_ATOMS: atom_id res chain seq x y z
N MET A 1 -15.77 3.14 -22.28
CA MET A 1 -14.47 2.46 -22.33
C MET A 1 -13.96 2.41 -20.91
N THR A 2 -13.75 1.24 -20.32
CA THR A 2 -13.10 1.12 -19.02
C THR A 2 -11.66 1.62 -19.17
N GLN A 3 -11.36 2.75 -18.54
CA GLN A 3 -10.02 3.31 -18.58
C GLN A 3 -9.13 2.40 -17.73
N TYR A 4 -8.13 1.79 -18.37
CA TYR A 4 -7.14 0.99 -17.65
C TYR A 4 -6.47 1.84 -16.56
N GLN A 5 -6.31 1.26 -15.38
CA GLN A 5 -5.58 1.87 -14.27
C GLN A 5 -4.31 1.09 -14.01
N ARG A 6 -3.20 1.79 -13.78
CA ARG A 6 -1.96 1.16 -13.36
C ARG A 6 -2.06 0.83 -11.88
N LEU A 7 -1.77 -0.41 -11.52
CA LEU A 7 -1.76 -0.89 -10.16
C LEU A 7 -0.33 -0.87 -9.62
N PHE A 8 -0.18 -0.31 -8.44
CA PHE A 8 1.09 -0.24 -7.71
C PHE A 8 0.93 -0.85 -6.33
N ILE A 9 2.00 -1.46 -5.81
CA ILE A 9 2.20 -1.57 -4.35
C ILE A 9 2.81 -0.25 -3.88
N ALA A 10 2.32 0.28 -2.77
CA ALA A 10 2.79 1.52 -2.18
C ALA A 10 3.06 1.36 -0.68
N LEU A 11 4.22 1.82 -0.24
CA LEU A 11 4.61 1.82 1.17
C LEU A 11 4.60 3.24 1.72
N TYR A 12 4.03 3.39 2.92
CA TYR A 12 3.88 4.65 3.61
C TYR A 12 4.59 4.61 4.97
N ILE A 13 4.99 5.77 5.47
CA ILE A 13 5.39 5.92 6.89
C ILE A 13 4.21 5.47 7.75
N ARG A 14 4.46 4.51 8.64
CA ARG A 14 3.49 4.05 9.63
C ARG A 14 3.71 4.79 10.94
N ASP A 15 2.67 5.46 11.41
CA ASP A 15 2.74 6.14 12.71
C ASP A 15 2.58 5.15 13.85
N GLY A 16 3.23 5.43 14.98
CA GLY A 16 2.97 4.73 16.25
C GLY A 16 3.57 3.33 16.38
N VAL A 17 4.33 2.84 15.39
CA VAL A 17 5.07 1.58 15.51
C VAL A 17 6.43 1.86 16.14
N LEU A 18 6.57 1.48 17.41
CA LEU A 18 7.84 1.59 18.16
C LEU A 18 8.75 0.38 17.92
N GLN A 19 8.17 -0.80 17.75
CA GLN A 19 8.89 -2.06 17.49
C GLN A 19 8.10 -2.85 16.45
N PRO A 20 8.64 -3.04 15.22
CA PRO A 20 8.09 -3.97 14.24
C PRO A 20 8.04 -5.39 14.81
N SER A 21 7.03 -6.14 14.43
CA SER A 21 6.78 -7.52 14.88
C SER A 21 7.16 -8.57 13.85
N MET A 22 7.25 -8.19 12.56
CA MET A 22 7.63 -9.12 11.50
C MET A 22 9.15 -9.28 11.39
N PRO A 23 9.66 -10.45 10.96
CA PRO A 23 11.10 -10.75 10.96
C PRO A 23 11.96 -9.78 10.16
N ASP A 24 11.46 -9.28 9.04
CA ASP A 24 12.20 -8.36 8.15
C ASP A 24 11.77 -6.90 8.33
N GLU A 25 11.08 -6.61 9.46
CA GLU A 25 10.48 -5.32 9.81
C GLU A 25 9.46 -4.81 8.77
N GLU A 26 8.78 -5.69 8.02
CA GLU A 26 7.85 -5.28 6.96
C GLU A 26 6.71 -4.41 7.49
N ASP A 27 6.27 -4.70 8.71
CA ASP A 27 5.21 -4.00 9.40
C ASP A 27 5.64 -2.64 10.00
N LYS A 28 6.91 -2.25 9.82
CA LYS A 28 7.39 -0.88 10.06
C LYS A 28 6.77 0.14 9.11
N TYR A 29 6.36 -0.32 7.93
CA TYR A 29 5.68 0.50 6.93
C TYR A 29 4.20 0.12 6.85
N HIS A 30 3.38 1.06 6.37
CA HIS A 30 1.99 0.78 6.03
C HIS A 30 1.91 0.40 4.57
N TRP A 31 1.39 -0.80 4.29
CA TRP A 31 1.29 -1.36 2.95
C TRP A 31 -0.10 -1.12 2.36
N ALA A 32 -0.14 -0.76 1.08
CA ALA A 32 -1.38 -0.52 0.35
C ALA A 32 -1.20 -0.78 -1.15
N PHE A 33 -2.31 -0.90 -1.86
CA PHE A 33 -2.34 -0.70 -3.30
C PHE A 33 -2.62 0.75 -3.64
N LEU A 34 -2.08 1.19 -4.77
CA LEU A 34 -2.39 2.48 -5.37
C LEU A 34 -2.78 2.28 -6.84
N LEU A 35 -4.01 2.66 -7.18
CA LEU A 35 -4.52 2.61 -8.54
C LEU A 35 -4.42 4.01 -9.14
N VAL A 36 -3.64 4.13 -10.21
CA VAL A 36 -3.37 5.41 -10.87
C VAL A 36 -3.96 5.38 -12.28
N PRO A 37 -4.81 6.34 -12.67
CA PRO A 37 -5.29 6.46 -14.05
C PRO A 37 -4.14 6.53 -15.06
N LYS A 38 -4.26 5.83 -16.19
CA LYS A 38 -3.25 5.92 -17.27
C LYS A 38 -3.22 7.30 -17.91
N ASP A 39 -4.39 7.85 -18.23
CA ASP A 39 -4.49 9.21 -18.76
C ASP A 39 -4.79 10.15 -17.61
N GLN A 40 -3.76 10.90 -17.21
CA GLN A 40 -3.82 11.82 -16.08
C GLN A 40 -4.10 13.24 -16.57
N THR A 41 -4.99 13.92 -15.86
CA THR A 41 -5.20 15.36 -15.92
C THR A 41 -4.64 15.98 -14.63
N PRO A 42 -4.47 17.31 -14.57
CA PRO A 42 -4.06 17.98 -13.34
C PRO A 42 -5.00 17.76 -12.14
N THR A 43 -6.24 17.33 -12.39
CA THR A 43 -7.24 17.02 -11.36
C THR A 43 -7.42 15.53 -11.11
N SER A 44 -6.67 14.67 -11.80
CA SER A 44 -6.72 13.23 -11.59
C SER A 44 -6.31 12.86 -10.17
N GLN A 45 -7.02 11.90 -9.60
CA GLN A 45 -6.74 11.31 -8.29
C GLN A 45 -6.40 9.83 -8.47
N ALA A 46 -5.53 9.34 -7.60
CA ALA A 46 -5.33 7.90 -7.43
C ALA A 46 -6.32 7.35 -6.40
N LEU A 47 -6.55 6.04 -6.42
CA LEU A 47 -7.30 5.33 -5.40
C LEU A 47 -6.32 4.50 -4.57
N ARG A 48 -6.17 4.84 -3.28
CA ARG A 48 -5.43 4.02 -2.32
C ARG A 48 -6.37 2.99 -1.72
N ILE A 49 -5.95 1.73 -1.73
CA ILE A 49 -6.72 0.61 -1.19
C ILE A 49 -5.87 -0.11 -0.14
N ASN A 50 -6.40 -0.28 1.06
CA ASN A 50 -5.64 -0.85 2.17
C ASN A 50 -6.53 -1.44 3.27
N ALA A 51 -5.99 -2.40 3.99
CA ALA A 51 -6.42 -2.70 5.35
C ALA A 51 -5.72 -1.75 6.34
N ARG A 52 -6.48 -1.04 7.17
CA ARG A 52 -5.94 -0.12 8.17
C ARG A 52 -6.48 -0.42 9.55
N ASN A 53 -5.60 -0.43 10.54
CA ASN A 53 -5.96 -0.55 11.94
C ASN A 53 -6.29 0.84 12.52
N TYR A 54 -7.43 0.93 13.19
CA TYR A 54 -7.91 2.13 13.88
C TYR A 54 -8.08 1.85 15.37
N HIS A 55 -7.69 2.81 16.20
CA HIS A 55 -8.06 2.83 17.61
C HIS A 55 -9.51 3.30 17.74
N ASN A 56 -10.41 2.39 18.13
CA ASN A 56 -11.82 2.69 18.39
C ASN A 56 -12.05 3.14 19.84
N SER A 57 -11.14 2.78 20.75
CA SER A 57 -11.06 3.27 22.13
C SER A 57 -9.62 3.16 22.62
N LEU A 58 -9.34 3.49 23.90
CA LEU A 58 -7.99 3.37 24.47
C LEU A 58 -7.42 1.95 24.36
N ASP A 59 -8.26 0.93 24.52
CA ASP A 59 -7.82 -0.47 24.62
C ASP A 59 -8.28 -1.34 23.44
N THR A 60 -9.03 -0.78 22.49
CA THR A 60 -9.59 -1.55 21.38
C THR A 60 -9.17 -0.97 20.04
N THR A 61 -8.55 -1.82 19.23
CA THR A 61 -8.29 -1.56 17.82
C THR A 61 -9.15 -2.44 16.93
N ALA A 62 -9.50 -1.94 15.75
CA ALA A 62 -10.13 -2.75 14.72
C ALA A 62 -9.54 -2.44 13.33
N TRP A 63 -9.51 -3.46 12.48
CA TRP A 63 -9.08 -3.34 11.10
C TRP A 63 -10.25 -3.00 10.18
N TYR A 64 -10.01 -2.11 9.23
CA TYR A 64 -10.99 -1.67 8.24
C TYR A 64 -10.38 -1.72 6.85
N TYR A 65 -11.17 -2.14 5.88
CA TYR A 65 -10.86 -2.01 4.47
C TYR A 65 -11.21 -0.58 4.04
N GLU A 66 -10.31 0.07 3.32
CA GLU A 66 -10.48 1.45 2.87
C GLU A 66 -10.20 1.60 1.37
N GLU A 67 -11.01 2.44 0.73
CA GLU A 67 -10.83 2.93 -0.65
C GLU A 67 -10.82 4.46 -0.62
N ILE A 68 -9.63 5.06 -0.64
CA ILE A 68 -9.45 6.50 -0.40
C ILE A 68 -8.89 7.16 -1.65
N LYS A 69 -9.58 8.19 -2.17
CA LYS A 69 -9.04 9.04 -3.23
C LYS A 69 -7.91 9.91 -2.68
N VAL A 70 -6.77 9.90 -3.36
CA VAL A 70 -5.58 10.67 -2.98
C VAL A 70 -5.00 11.45 -4.16
N PRO A 71 -4.33 12.60 -3.93
CA PRO A 71 -3.63 13.32 -4.98
C PRO A 71 -2.53 12.47 -5.63
N ILE A 72 -2.39 12.57 -6.95
CA ILE A 72 -1.28 11.97 -7.69
C ILE A 72 -0.03 12.85 -7.48
N GLY A 73 1.04 12.28 -6.93
CA GLY A 73 2.34 12.96 -6.79
C GLY A 73 2.63 13.58 -5.41
N ASP A 74 1.61 13.90 -4.61
CA ASP A 74 1.78 14.38 -3.22
C ASP A 74 0.91 13.58 -2.25
N THR A 75 0.98 12.25 -2.34
CA THR A 75 0.28 11.42 -1.36
C THR A 75 1.00 11.50 -0.02
N PRO A 76 0.35 11.99 1.06
CA PRO A 76 1.02 12.18 2.34
C PRO A 76 1.64 10.87 2.83
N LYS A 77 2.86 10.97 3.38
CA LYS A 77 3.62 9.86 3.97
C LYS A 77 4.05 8.75 3.00
N LEU A 78 3.81 8.88 1.69
CA LEU A 78 4.31 7.92 0.70
C LEU A 78 5.84 7.87 0.72
N LEU A 79 6.40 6.67 0.73
CA LEU A 79 7.84 6.42 0.66
C LEU A 79 8.23 5.90 -0.72
N CYS A 80 7.60 4.82 -1.17
CA CYS A 80 7.83 4.28 -2.50
C CYS A 80 6.53 3.72 -3.09
N GLN A 81 6.53 3.55 -4.41
CA GLN A 81 5.52 2.80 -5.13
C GLN A 81 6.19 1.99 -6.25
N LYS A 82 5.77 0.74 -6.43
CA LYS A 82 6.26 -0.16 -7.48
C LYS A 82 5.09 -0.59 -8.36
N TYR A 83 5.21 -0.36 -9.66
CA TYR A 83 4.23 -0.84 -10.62
C TYR A 83 4.26 -2.36 -10.65
N ILE A 84 3.08 -2.99 -10.59
CA ILE A 84 2.96 -4.45 -10.60
C ILE A 84 2.05 -4.98 -11.72
N GLY A 85 1.30 -4.10 -12.39
CA GLY A 85 0.44 -4.49 -13.49
C GLY A 85 -0.68 -3.49 -13.74
N ASP A 86 -1.63 -3.91 -14.57
CA ASP A 86 -2.79 -3.10 -14.94
C ASP A 86 -4.09 -3.71 -14.38
N ILE A 87 -5.02 -2.85 -13.95
CA ILE A 87 -6.42 -3.22 -13.74
C ILE A 87 -7.13 -3.16 -15.09
N ILE A 88 -7.62 -4.31 -15.54
CA ILE A 88 -8.37 -4.47 -16.80
C ILE A 88 -9.89 -4.49 -16.57
N ASN A 89 -10.32 -4.87 -15.36
CA ASN A 89 -11.70 -4.77 -14.91
C ASN A 89 -11.72 -4.23 -13.47
N LEU A 90 -12.01 -2.94 -13.31
CA LEU A 90 -11.98 -2.26 -12.01
C LEU A 90 -13.05 -2.79 -11.05
N GLU A 91 -14.25 -3.04 -11.54
CA GLU A 91 -15.36 -3.51 -10.69
C GLU A 91 -15.01 -4.87 -10.09
N ALA A 92 -14.60 -5.83 -10.93
CA ALA A 92 -14.18 -7.16 -10.47
C ALA A 92 -12.98 -7.11 -9.52
N ALA A 93 -11.99 -6.24 -9.79
CA ALA A 93 -10.83 -6.09 -8.91
C ALA A 93 -11.23 -5.53 -7.54
N LEU A 94 -12.09 -4.52 -7.48
CA LEU A 94 -12.57 -3.94 -6.22
C LEU A 94 -13.46 -4.91 -5.44
N GLU A 95 -14.36 -5.64 -6.12
CA GLU A 95 -15.15 -6.70 -5.49
C GLU A 95 -14.24 -7.77 -4.87
N THR A 96 -13.26 -8.26 -5.62
CA THR A 96 -12.27 -9.23 -5.15
C THR A 96 -11.54 -8.73 -3.89
N LEU A 97 -11.11 -7.46 -3.89
CA LEU A 97 -10.39 -6.87 -2.75
C LEU A 97 -11.27 -6.67 -1.51
N ARG A 98 -12.55 -6.32 -1.70
CA ARG A 98 -13.53 -6.14 -0.61
C ARG A 98 -13.88 -7.46 0.07
N ASP A 99 -13.83 -8.57 -0.66
CA ASP A 99 -14.16 -9.91 -0.15
C ASP A 99 -13.04 -10.55 0.67
N ILE A 100 -11.84 -9.97 0.67
CA ILE A 100 -10.71 -10.46 1.47
C ILE A 100 -11.01 -10.27 2.96
N PRO A 101 -11.03 -11.35 3.77
CA PRO A 101 -11.34 -11.25 5.19
C PRO A 101 -10.35 -10.39 5.97
N LEU A 102 -10.87 -9.47 6.78
CA LEU A 102 -10.09 -8.75 7.80
C LEU A 102 -10.10 -9.56 9.10
N ARG A 103 -8.92 -9.93 9.62
CA ARG A 103 -8.82 -10.74 10.84
C ARG A 103 -8.75 -9.85 12.07
N GLN A 104 -9.90 -9.67 12.72
CA GLN A 104 -10.00 -8.86 13.93
C GLN A 104 -9.41 -9.60 15.14
N GLY A 105 -8.61 -8.90 15.95
CA GLY A 105 -8.05 -9.45 17.19
C GLY A 105 -6.93 -10.47 17.00
N ASP A 106 -6.54 -10.79 15.77
CA ASP A 106 -5.40 -11.63 15.47
C ASP A 106 -4.10 -10.79 15.55
N PRO A 107 -3.20 -11.07 16.52
CA PRO A 107 -1.98 -10.30 16.71
C PRO A 107 -0.92 -10.55 15.63
N GLU A 108 -1.01 -11.65 14.90
CA GLU A 108 -0.08 -11.98 13.80
C GLU A 108 -0.55 -11.36 12.48
N TRP A 109 -1.81 -10.91 12.42
CA TRP A 109 -2.40 -10.35 11.22
C TRP A 109 -2.21 -8.83 11.09
N ASN A 110 -1.80 -8.40 9.89
CA ASN A 110 -1.56 -6.98 9.61
C ASN A 110 -1.77 -6.63 8.11
N CYS A 111 -1.53 -5.36 7.77
CA CYS A 111 -1.66 -4.87 6.39
C CYS A 111 -0.72 -5.52 5.38
N VAL A 112 0.43 -6.06 5.82
CA VAL A 112 1.39 -6.77 4.94
C VAL A 112 0.75 -8.08 4.48
N LEU A 113 0.23 -8.87 5.43
CA LEU A 113 -0.46 -10.11 5.13
C LEU A 113 -1.74 -9.89 4.31
N TRP A 114 -2.47 -8.80 4.56
CA TRP A 114 -3.61 -8.44 3.71
C TRP A 114 -3.18 -8.17 2.26
N VAL A 115 -2.06 -7.45 2.03
CA VAL A 115 -1.54 -7.21 0.67
C VAL A 115 -1.06 -8.52 0.03
N GLN A 116 -0.44 -9.41 0.80
CA GLN A 116 -0.03 -10.73 0.31
C GLN A 116 -1.24 -11.55 -0.14
N ASP A 117 -2.26 -11.71 0.71
CA ASP A 117 -3.51 -12.41 0.40
C ASP A 117 -4.18 -11.77 -0.85
N ALA A 118 -4.16 -10.43 -0.93
CA ALA A 118 -4.72 -9.69 -2.05
C ALA A 118 -4.02 -9.93 -3.39
N LEU A 119 -2.69 -10.04 -3.40
CA LEU A 119 -1.93 -10.35 -4.61
C LEU A 119 -2.28 -11.74 -5.15
N GLU A 120 -2.52 -12.71 -4.27
CA GLU A 120 -2.90 -14.07 -4.67
C GLU A 120 -4.28 -14.08 -5.35
N VAL A 121 -5.29 -13.43 -4.74
CA VAL A 121 -6.64 -13.40 -5.32
C VAL A 121 -6.73 -12.54 -6.58
N LEU A 122 -6.01 -11.42 -6.65
CA LEU A 122 -5.99 -10.56 -7.83
C LEU A 122 -5.33 -11.24 -9.04
N ARG A 123 -4.46 -12.23 -8.82
CA ARG A 123 -3.82 -13.02 -9.89
C ARG A 123 -4.78 -14.05 -10.50
N GLY A 124 -5.83 -14.42 -9.76
CA GLY A 124 -6.83 -15.38 -10.23
C GLY A 124 -7.48 -14.93 -11.54
N GLU A 125 -8.03 -15.89 -12.28
CA GLU A 125 -8.67 -15.68 -13.59
C GLU A 125 -9.76 -14.58 -13.57
N TYR A 126 -10.40 -14.37 -12.41
CA TYR A 126 -11.46 -13.40 -12.20
C TYR A 126 -11.04 -12.14 -11.42
N GLY A 127 -9.77 -11.99 -11.07
CA GLY A 127 -9.28 -10.88 -10.25
C GLY A 127 -9.25 -9.51 -10.95
N GLY A 128 -9.59 -9.45 -12.24
CA GLY A 128 -9.68 -8.19 -12.98
C GLY A 128 -8.34 -7.49 -13.24
N THR A 129 -7.22 -8.20 -13.09
CA THR A 129 -5.87 -7.66 -13.28
C THR A 129 -5.11 -8.32 -14.42
N LYS A 130 -4.08 -7.64 -14.88
CA LYS A 130 -3.01 -8.17 -15.74
C LYS A 130 -1.68 -7.81 -15.10
N PHE A 131 -1.17 -8.74 -14.29
CA PHE A 131 0.12 -8.60 -13.63
C PHE A 131 1.31 -8.78 -14.58
N GLU A 132 2.45 -8.22 -14.19
CA GLU A 132 3.73 -8.63 -14.75
C GLU A 132 4.05 -10.09 -14.37
N ALA A 133 4.69 -10.83 -15.27
CA ALA A 133 4.84 -12.28 -15.13
C ALA A 133 5.70 -12.71 -13.92
N GLU A 134 6.53 -11.81 -13.38
CA GLU A 134 7.54 -12.08 -12.34
C GLU A 134 7.18 -11.50 -10.95
N LEU A 135 5.90 -11.42 -10.60
CA LEU A 135 5.49 -11.02 -9.23
C LEU A 135 5.68 -12.17 -8.23
N GLU A 136 6.90 -12.60 -7.96
CA GLU A 136 7.19 -13.46 -6.81
C GLU A 136 7.17 -12.61 -5.53
N TRP A 137 6.46 -13.06 -4.49
CA TRP A 137 6.18 -12.25 -3.30
C TRP A 137 7.46 -11.85 -2.56
N LEU A 138 8.41 -12.76 -2.36
CA LEU A 138 9.62 -12.47 -1.60
C LEU A 138 10.49 -11.43 -2.32
N ALA A 139 10.70 -11.58 -3.63
CA ALA A 139 11.44 -10.64 -4.45
C ALA A 139 10.77 -9.26 -4.50
N LEU A 140 9.45 -9.22 -4.71
CA LEU A 140 8.68 -7.98 -4.73
C LEU A 140 8.73 -7.27 -3.37
N ARG A 141 8.57 -8.03 -2.28
CA ARG A 141 8.63 -7.54 -0.90
C ARG A 141 9.99 -6.95 -0.60
N GLU A 142 11.07 -7.63 -0.95
CA GLU A 142 12.44 -7.15 -0.78
C GLU A 142 12.68 -5.85 -1.55
N GLU A 143 12.30 -5.80 -2.83
CA GLU A 143 12.46 -4.62 -3.68
C GLU A 143 11.75 -3.38 -3.10
N VAL A 144 10.48 -3.50 -2.72
CA VAL A 144 9.72 -2.35 -2.20
C VAL A 144 10.18 -1.93 -0.81
N MET A 145 10.57 -2.88 0.04
CA MET A 145 11.12 -2.61 1.37
C MET A 145 12.43 -1.83 1.28
N GLU A 146 13.31 -2.21 0.35
CA GLU A 146 14.59 -1.52 0.17
C GLU A 146 14.37 -0.07 -0.31
N ALA A 147 13.51 0.12 -1.32
CA ALA A 147 13.15 1.45 -1.78
C ALA A 147 12.50 2.31 -0.67
N ALA A 148 11.69 1.70 0.21
CA ALA A 148 11.08 2.40 1.34
C ALA A 148 12.11 2.80 2.40
N ARG A 149 13.09 1.94 2.70
CA ARG A 149 14.21 2.23 3.62
C ARG A 149 15.04 3.40 3.13
N GLU A 150 15.43 3.38 1.87
CA GLU A 150 16.21 4.48 1.27
C GLU A 150 15.46 5.82 1.34
N MET A 151 14.18 5.83 0.95
CA MET A 151 13.38 7.06 1.00
C MET A 151 13.15 7.54 2.44
N ALA A 152 12.92 6.64 3.39
CA ALA A 152 12.77 7.00 4.80
C ALA A 152 14.03 7.71 5.32
N HIS A 153 15.21 7.18 5.00
CA HIS A 153 16.48 7.78 5.38
C HIS A 153 16.67 9.19 4.77
N ILE A 154 16.35 9.35 3.49
CA ILE A 154 16.40 10.67 2.81
C ILE A 154 15.49 11.68 3.52
N LYS A 155 14.26 11.28 3.86
CA LYS A 155 13.29 12.15 4.54
C LYS A 155 13.72 12.51 5.96
N GLU A 156 14.35 11.59 6.68
CA GLU A 156 14.91 11.86 8.00
C GLU A 156 16.04 12.90 7.95
N ILE A 157 16.97 12.76 6.99
CA ILE A 157 18.03 13.75 6.76
C ILE A 157 17.43 15.12 6.42
N ALA A 158 16.47 15.17 5.49
CA ALA A 158 15.81 16.42 5.11
C ALA A 158 15.12 17.07 6.33
N ALA A 159 14.42 16.27 7.14
CA ALA A 159 13.77 16.74 8.36
C ALA A 159 14.79 17.25 9.40
N ALA A 160 15.94 16.57 9.57
CA ALA A 160 17.01 17.00 10.46
C ALA A 160 17.64 18.32 10.00
N ARG A 161 17.91 18.47 8.70
CA ARG A 161 18.43 19.72 8.12
C ARG A 161 17.47 20.89 8.32
N LYS A 162 16.17 20.66 8.11
CA LYS A 162 15.12 21.66 8.36
C LYS A 162 15.08 22.07 9.83
N ARG A 163 15.15 21.11 10.77
CA ARG A 163 15.20 21.40 12.23
C ARG A 163 16.45 22.21 12.61
N ALA A 164 17.56 22.00 11.90
CA ALA A 164 18.81 22.73 12.10
C ALA A 164 18.84 24.10 11.37
N GLY A 165 17.80 24.48 10.63
CA GLY A 165 17.76 25.72 9.84
C GLY A 165 18.72 25.74 8.64
N LEU A 166 19.13 24.57 8.15
CA LEU A 166 20.06 24.43 7.03
C LEU A 166 19.36 24.43 5.65
N ILE A 167 18.03 24.34 5.65
CA ILE A 167 17.10 24.46 4.52
C ILE A 167 15.75 24.97 5.03
#